data_AF-R2PNV0-F1
#
_entry.id   AF-R2PNV0-F1
#
_cell.length_a   1.000
_cell.length_b   1.000
_cell.length_c   1.000
_cell.angle_alpha   90.00
_cell.angle_beta   90.00
_cell.angle_gamma   90.00
#
_symmetry.space_group_name_H-M   'P 1'
#
loop_
_entity.id
_entity.type
_entity.pdbx_description
1 polymer ?
#
loop_
_entity_poly.entity_id
_entity_poly.type
_entity_poly.pdbx_seq_one_letter_code
_entity_poly.pdbx_strand_id
1 'polypeptide(L)'
;MPFEDESFYHVVFDPPHLLKAGENSWLVKKYGKLNPETWKEDLALGFKECFRVLKPNGTLVFKWNEDQIKLSEILNAIDYVPLYGNKRAKTSVSIKS
;
A
#
# COMPACT_ATOMS: atom_id res chain seq x y z
N MET A 1 -0.94 -0.12 -15.15
CA MET A 1 -0.21 1.17 -15.34
C MET A 1 0.53 1.11 -16.66
N PRO A 2 0.57 2.16 -17.51
CA PRO A 2 1.16 2.10 -18.84
C PRO A 2 2.68 2.35 -18.82
N PHE A 3 3.41 1.65 -17.94
CA PHE A 3 4.85 1.75 -17.82
C PHE A 3 5.50 0.39 -18.08
N GLU A 4 6.68 0.40 -18.68
CA GLU A 4 7.50 -0.79 -18.92
C GLU A 4 8.04 -1.36 -17.60
N ASP A 5 8.47 -2.62 -17.66
CA ASP A 5 9.13 -3.28 -16.55
C ASP A 5 10.42 -2.51 -16.18
N GLU A 6 10.78 -2.50 -14.89
CA GLU A 6 12.03 -1.91 -14.41
C GLU A 6 12.25 -0.45 -14.87
N SER A 7 11.19 0.35 -14.90
CA SER A 7 11.25 1.74 -15.36
C SER A 7 11.80 2.70 -14.30
N PHE A 8 11.56 2.43 -13.00
CA PHE A 8 11.79 3.40 -11.93
C PHE A 8 12.69 2.86 -10.82
N TYR A 9 13.57 3.71 -10.27
CA TYR A 9 14.29 3.38 -9.03
C TYR A 9 13.46 3.64 -7.77
N HIS A 10 12.38 4.40 -7.87
CA HIS A 10 11.55 4.78 -6.74
C HIS A 10 10.08 4.79 -7.13
N VAL A 11 9.25 4.08 -6.37
CA VAL A 11 7.80 4.01 -6.56
C VAL A 11 7.13 4.35 -5.24
N VAL A 12 6.09 5.19 -5.27
CA VAL A 12 5.25 5.49 -4.11
C VAL A 12 3.88 4.90 -4.35
N PHE A 13 3.46 3.99 -3.48
CA PHE A 13 2.15 3.37 -3.51
C PHE A 13 1.29 3.93 -2.37
N ASP A 14 0.26 4.70 -2.72
CA ASP A 14 -0.72 5.31 -1.81
C ASP A 14 -2.15 4.95 -2.27
N PRO A 15 -2.56 3.68 -2.13
CA PRO A 15 -3.89 3.21 -2.54
C PRO A 15 -5.00 3.80 -1.66
N PRO A 16 -6.29 3.73 -2.08
CA PRO A 16 -7.40 4.10 -1.21
C PRO A 16 -7.42 3.29 0.10
N HIS A 17 -7.63 3.97 1.23
CA HIS A 17 -7.52 3.39 2.58
C HIS A 17 -8.86 2.97 3.20
N LEU A 18 -9.99 3.20 2.51
CA LEU A 18 -11.33 3.11 3.11
C LEU A 18 -12.14 1.94 2.53
N LEU A 19 -12.52 1.00 3.41
CA LEU A 19 -13.52 -0.06 3.19
C LEU A 19 -14.94 0.41 3.48
N LYS A 20 -15.10 1.34 4.42
CA LYS A 20 -16.36 2.00 4.75
C LYS A 20 -16.12 3.49 4.68
N ALA A 21 -16.74 4.15 3.72
CA ALA A 21 -16.74 5.59 3.65
C ALA A 21 -18.19 6.07 3.69
N GLY A 22 -18.47 7.07 4.53
CA GLY A 22 -19.70 7.84 4.37
C GLY A 22 -19.68 8.50 2.99
N GLU A 23 -20.82 8.53 2.30
CA GLU A 23 -20.98 8.93 0.89
C GLU A 23 -20.43 10.34 0.56
N ASN A 24 -20.07 11.15 1.57
CA ASN A 24 -19.65 12.54 1.44
C ASN A 24 -18.17 12.84 1.76
N SER A 25 -17.30 11.84 1.94
CA SER A 25 -15.87 12.10 2.20
C SER A 25 -15.10 12.46 0.90
N TRP A 26 -14.39 13.60 0.90
CA TRP A 26 -13.54 14.09 -0.19
C TRP A 26 -12.53 13.05 -0.71
N LEU A 27 -12.13 12.09 0.14
CA LEU A 27 -11.22 11.00 -0.21
C LEU A 27 -11.85 9.96 -1.15
N VAL A 28 -13.15 9.69 -1.01
CA VAL A 28 -13.88 8.74 -1.90
C VAL A 28 -13.95 9.27 -3.32
N LYS A 29 -14.20 10.58 -3.47
CA LYS A 29 -14.27 11.22 -4.79
C LYS A 29 -12.92 11.27 -5.52
N LYS A 30 -11.80 11.25 -4.78
CA LYS A 30 -10.46 11.39 -5.36
C LYS A 30 -9.74 10.04 -5.57
N TYR A 31 -9.95 9.06 -4.69
CA TYR A 31 -9.21 7.80 -4.70
C TYR A 31 -10.08 6.55 -4.73
N GLY A 32 -11.40 6.68 -4.66
CA GLY A 32 -12.34 5.55 -4.61
C GLY A 32 -12.45 4.89 -3.22
N LYS A 33 -13.09 3.74 -3.20
CA LYS A 33 -13.33 2.89 -2.02
C LYS A 33 -12.80 1.50 -2.35
N LEU A 34 -12.10 0.88 -1.40
CA LEU A 34 -11.74 -0.53 -1.55
C LEU A 34 -13.01 -1.38 -1.45
N ASN A 35 -13.15 -2.37 -2.33
CA ASN A 35 -14.24 -3.33 -2.25
C ASN A 35 -14.02 -4.25 -1.04
N PRO A 36 -14.93 -4.30 -0.06
CA PRO A 36 -14.78 -5.14 1.13
C PRO A 36 -14.55 -6.63 0.85
N GLU A 37 -14.97 -7.12 -0.29
CA GLU A 37 -14.81 -8.53 -0.67
C GLU A 37 -13.50 -8.81 -1.41
N THR A 38 -12.93 -7.83 -2.11
CA THR A 38 -11.78 -8.04 -3.01
C THR A 38 -10.55 -7.18 -2.69
N TRP A 39 -10.59 -6.39 -1.60
CA TRP A 39 -9.54 -5.41 -1.31
C TRP A 39 -8.15 -6.04 -1.15
N LYS A 40 -8.07 -7.29 -0.69
CA LYS A 40 -6.78 -8.00 -0.52
C LYS A 40 -6.15 -8.28 -1.87
N GLU A 41 -6.95 -8.82 -2.78
CA GLU A 41 -6.57 -9.13 -4.15
C GLU A 41 -6.21 -7.84 -4.91
N ASP A 42 -6.99 -6.77 -4.74
CA ASP A 42 -6.74 -5.46 -5.35
C ASP A 42 -5.40 -4.88 -4.89
N LEU A 43 -5.10 -4.95 -3.58
CA LEU A 43 -3.81 -4.51 -3.06
C LEU A 43 -2.67 -5.40 -3.55
N ALA A 44 -2.82 -6.73 -3.53
CA ALA A 44 -1.79 -7.66 -4.00
C ALA A 44 -1.43 -7.42 -5.47
N LEU A 45 -2.44 -7.21 -6.33
CA LEU A 45 -2.23 -6.82 -7.73
C LEU A 45 -1.55 -5.45 -7.85
N GLY A 46 -1.94 -4.48 -7.02
CA GLY A 46 -1.30 -3.16 -6.95
C GLY A 46 0.18 -3.24 -6.58
N PHE A 47 0.53 -4.04 -5.58
CA PHE A 47 1.92 -4.32 -5.20
C PHE A 47 2.68 -4.99 -6.35
N LYS A 48 2.11 -6.02 -6.97
CA LYS A 48 2.73 -6.71 -8.10
C LYS A 48 3.06 -5.76 -9.25
N GLU A 49 2.14 -4.85 -9.60
CA GLU A 49 2.40 -3.83 -10.61
C GLU A 49 3.47 -2.83 -10.17
N CYS A 50 3.48 -2.41 -8.90
CA CYS A 50 4.52 -1.53 -8.38
C CYS A 50 5.91 -2.18 -8.43
N PHE A 51 6.01 -3.48 -8.11
CA PHE A 51 7.27 -4.22 -8.20
C PHE A 51 7.69 -4.48 -9.65
N ARG A 52 6.75 -4.76 -10.56
CA ARG A 52 7.05 -4.94 -12.00
C ARG A 52 7.76 -3.72 -12.59
N VAL A 53 7.28 -2.51 -12.26
CA VAL A 53 7.86 -1.26 -12.80
C VAL A 53 9.10 -0.79 -12.03
N LEU A 54 9.47 -1.48 -10.94
CA LEU A 54 10.61 -1.13 -10.11
C LEU A 54 11.88 -1.80 -10.65
N LYS A 55 12.96 -1.03 -10.80
CA LYS A 55 14.28 -1.55 -11.15
C LYS A 55 14.83 -2.47 -10.06
N PRO A 56 15.76 -3.38 -10.39
CA PRO A 56 16.56 -4.07 -9.39
C PRO A 56 17.18 -3.08 -8.39
N ASN A 57 17.07 -3.39 -7.10
CA ASN A 57 17.50 -2.52 -5.98
C ASN A 57 16.75 -1.17 -5.87
N GLY A 58 15.63 -1.00 -6.59
CA GLY A 58 14.74 0.13 -6.39
C GLY A 58 14.00 0.08 -5.05
N THR A 59 13.41 1.20 -4.66
CA THR A 59 12.65 1.32 -3.41
C THR A 59 11.17 1.56 -3.68
N LEU A 60 10.31 0.72 -3.11
CA LEU A 60 8.87 0.94 -3.02
C LEU A 60 8.53 1.54 -1.64
N VAL A 61 7.92 2.72 -1.63
CA VAL A 61 7.37 3.33 -0.42
C VAL A 61 5.86 3.09 -0.41
N PHE A 62 5.39 2.39 0.61
CA PHE A 62 3.98 2.12 0.81
C PHE A 62 3.44 3.00 1.95
N LYS A 63 2.43 3.82 1.64
CA LYS A 63 1.73 4.64 2.63
C LYS A 63 0.40 3.97 2.96
N TRP A 64 0.13 3.78 4.25
CA TRP A 64 -1.09 3.12 4.73
C TRP A 64 -1.65 3.74 6.00
N ASN A 65 -2.98 3.82 6.12
CA ASN A 65 -3.67 4.16 7.36
C ASN A 65 -4.33 2.92 7.97
N GLU A 66 -3.98 2.60 9.22
CA GLU A 66 -4.47 1.41 9.94
C GLU A 66 -5.88 1.54 10.55
N ASP A 67 -6.60 2.65 10.33
CA ASP A 67 -7.91 2.90 10.96
C ASP A 67 -8.97 1.80 10.69
N GLN A 68 -8.97 1.19 9.49
CA GLN A 68 -9.96 0.18 9.11
C GLN A 68 -9.36 -1.20 8.82
N ILE A 69 -8.16 -1.25 8.27
CA ILE A 69 -7.44 -2.49 7.99
C ILE A 69 -6.06 -2.36 8.64
N LYS A 70 -5.71 -3.32 9.48
CA LYS A 70 -4.40 -3.34 10.12
C LYS A 70 -3.31 -3.60 9.09
N LEU A 71 -2.15 -2.95 9.25
CA LEU A 71 -1.00 -3.19 8.38
C LEU A 71 -0.58 -4.66 8.37
N SER A 72 -0.73 -5.37 9.49
CA SER A 72 -0.45 -6.81 9.58
C SER A 72 -1.30 -7.65 8.64
N GLU A 73 -2.55 -7.25 8.37
CA GLU A 73 -3.41 -7.98 7.43
C GLU A 73 -2.94 -7.81 5.99
N ILE A 74 -2.41 -6.64 5.66
CA ILE A 74 -1.82 -6.36 4.34
C ILE A 74 -0.52 -7.11 4.19
N LEU A 75 0.34 -7.07 5.20
CA LEU A 75 1.61 -7.80 5.19
C LEU A 75 1.43 -9.32 5.09
N ASN A 76 0.31 -9.87 5.59
CA ASN A 76 -0.03 -11.28 5.40
C ASN A 76 -0.61 -11.57 4.00
N ALA A 77 -1.10 -10.55 3.29
CA ALA A 77 -1.69 -10.68 1.97
C ALA A 77 -0.68 -10.45 0.84
N ILE A 78 0.56 -10.06 1.17
CA ILE A 78 1.63 -9.81 0.19
C ILE A 78 2.87 -10.63 0.56
N ASP A 79 3.60 -11.09 -0.45
CA ASP A 79 4.79 -11.94 -0.26
C ASP A 79 6.07 -11.14 0.06
N TYR A 80 5.94 -9.89 0.52
CA TYR A 80 7.06 -8.97 0.69
C TYR A 80 7.20 -8.49 2.13
N VAL A 81 8.42 -8.61 2.66
CA VAL A 81 8.78 -8.13 4.00
C VAL A 81 9.45 -6.75 3.87
N PRO A 82 8.89 -5.68 4.45
CA PRO A 82 9.49 -4.35 4.38
C PRO A 82 10.81 -4.32 5.18
N LEU A 83 11.81 -3.64 4.64
CA LEU A 83 13.10 -3.44 5.33
C LEU A 83 12.96 -2.57 6.58
N TYR A 84 12.06 -1.59 6.53
CA TYR A 84 11.76 -0.69 7.63
C TYR A 84 10.35 -0.14 7.50
N GLY A 85 9.80 0.36 8.60
CA GLY A 85 8.51 1.01 8.62
C GLY A 85 8.42 2.04 9.73
N ASN A 86 7.66 3.10 9.50
CA ASN A 86 7.32 4.06 10.54
C ASN A 86 5.83 3.96 10.83
N LYS A 87 5.49 3.30 11.94
CA LYS A 87 4.13 3.31 12.46
C LYS A 87 3.96 4.55 13.34
N ARG A 88 3.27 5.57 12.84
CA ARG A 88 2.72 6.61 13.72
C ARG A 88 1.54 6.03 14.50
N ALA A 89 1.82 5.20 15.50
CA ALA A 89 1.12 5.36 16.77
C ALA A 89 1.70 6.62 17.43
N LYS A 90 1.13 7.10 18.54
CA LYS A 90 1.91 7.95 19.44
C LYS A 90 3.25 7.23 19.76
N THR A 91 4.31 7.60 19.06
CA THR A 91 5.73 7.22 19.18
C THR A 91 6.07 5.71 19.21
N SER A 92 6.67 5.16 18.15
CA SER A 92 7.85 4.26 18.21
C SER A 92 8.25 3.72 16.83
N VAL A 93 9.53 3.85 16.47
CA VAL A 93 10.18 3.18 15.32
C VAL A 93 10.59 1.77 15.74
N SER A 94 10.28 0.75 14.95
CA SER A 94 10.85 -0.59 15.12
C SER A 94 11.77 -0.90 13.93
N ILE A 95 13.06 -1.05 14.23
CA ILE A 95 14.06 -1.65 13.34
C ILE A 95 14.10 -3.14 13.72
N LYS A 96 13.89 -4.05 12.76
CA LYS A 96 14.26 -5.45 12.95
C LYS A 96 15.70 -5.63 12.47
N SER A 97 16.61 -5.82 13.42
CA SER A 97 17.93 -6.43 13.24
C SER A 97 17.80 -7.94 13.04
#